data_AF-A0A011N9A5-F1
#
_entry.id   AF-A0A011N9A5-F1
#
_cell.length_a   1.000
_cell.length_b   1.000
_cell.length_c   1.000
_cell.angle_alpha   90.00
_cell.angle_beta   90.00
_cell.angle_gamma   90.00
#
_symmetry.space_group_name_H-M   'P 1'
#
loop_
_entity.id
_entity.type
_entity.pdbx_description
1 polymer ?
#
loop_
_entity_poly.entity_id
_entity_poly.type
_entity_poly.pdbx_seq_one_letter_code
_entity_poly.pdbx_strand_id
1 'polypeptide(L)'
;MQEGLTGLSAGYRDAEYLRHRFLDRPEYVYQLYRIQRIWSRRTFGILVLRIQGELAHWLDWIGPPEEIGLAARIAQTRAAAAGARTMTLWASAAVCESLGICSPEESTVAWVGIPCASTLLEEDGIRRKWWWMGGDTDFL
;
A
#
# COMPACT_ATOMS: atom_id res chain seq x y z
N MET A 1 -3.52 8.19 6.71
CA MET A 1 -2.90 7.09 7.50
C MET A 1 -2.09 7.71 8.62
N GLN A 2 -2.63 7.71 9.84
CA GLN A 2 -1.94 8.21 11.06
C GLN A 2 -2.24 7.30 12.25
N GLU A 3 -3.47 6.80 12.34
CA GLU A 3 -3.88 5.81 13.35
C GLU A 3 -3.27 4.42 13.07
N GLY A 4 -2.86 3.69 14.12
CA GLY A 4 -2.45 2.28 14.05
C GLY A 4 -0.98 2.02 13.66
N LEU A 5 -0.20 3.04 13.30
CA LEU A 5 1.22 2.89 12.90
C LEU A 5 2.22 2.76 14.06
N THR A 6 1.79 2.37 15.27
CA THR A 6 2.69 2.31 16.43
C THR A 6 3.86 1.35 16.18
N GLY A 7 5.09 1.88 16.18
CA GLY A 7 6.31 1.10 15.88
C GLY A 7 6.61 0.92 14.39
N LEU A 8 5.82 1.50 13.50
CA LEU A 8 6.01 1.53 12.05
C LEU A 8 6.34 2.96 11.59
N SER A 9 7.13 3.07 10.52
CA SER A 9 7.44 4.34 9.84
C SER A 9 6.77 4.34 8.46
N ALA A 10 6.04 5.40 8.14
CA ALA A 10 5.32 5.51 6.88
C ALA A 10 5.28 6.97 6.43
N GLY A 11 5.17 7.19 5.10
CA GLY A 11 4.87 8.51 4.57
C GLY A 11 3.49 9.00 5.03
N TYR A 12 3.32 10.31 5.14
CA TYR A 12 2.01 10.88 5.41
C TYR A 12 1.10 10.70 4.18
N ARG A 13 0.02 9.92 4.34
CA ARG A 13 -0.95 9.63 3.27
C ARG A 13 -2.31 10.22 3.62
N ASP A 14 -2.63 11.35 3.02
CA ASP A 14 -3.93 12.02 3.12
C ASP A 14 -4.64 12.07 1.76
N ALA A 15 -5.73 12.84 1.68
CA ALA A 15 -6.49 12.97 0.45
C ALA A 15 -5.69 13.70 -0.66
N GLU A 16 -4.83 14.66 -0.29
CA GLU A 16 -4.00 15.39 -1.25
C GLU A 16 -2.94 14.47 -1.85
N TYR A 17 -2.27 13.67 -1.01
CA TYR A 17 -1.36 12.62 -1.43
C TYR A 17 -2.03 11.67 -2.43
N LEU A 18 -3.22 11.14 -2.10
CA LEU A 18 -3.93 10.21 -2.98
C LEU A 18 -4.29 10.82 -4.32
N ARG A 19 -4.75 12.07 -4.32
CA ARG A 19 -5.09 12.80 -5.55
C ARG A 19 -3.85 12.97 -6.42
N HIS A 20 -2.78 13.52 -5.86
CA HIS A 20 -1.54 13.74 -6.59
C HIS A 20 -0.93 12.44 -7.12
N ARG A 21 -0.93 11.38 -6.29
CA ARG A 21 -0.27 10.11 -6.63
C ARG A 21 -1.07 9.27 -7.63
N PHE A 22 -2.40 9.22 -7.51
CA PHE A 22 -3.23 8.26 -8.25
C PHE A 22 -4.35 8.86 -9.09
N LEU A 23 -4.75 10.12 -8.88
CA LEU A 23 -5.86 10.72 -9.65
C LEU A 23 -5.38 11.72 -10.70
N ASP A 24 -4.29 12.44 -10.43
CA ASP A 24 -3.74 13.46 -11.34
C ASP A 24 -2.78 12.87 -12.39
N ARG A 25 -2.67 11.53 -12.48
CA ARG A 25 -1.80 10.82 -13.42
C ARG A 25 -2.61 10.29 -14.61
N PRO A 26 -2.57 10.93 -15.80
CA PRO A 26 -3.43 10.55 -16.93
C PRO A 26 -3.02 9.23 -17.60
N GLU A 27 -1.78 8.79 -17.39
CA GLU A 27 -1.19 7.61 -18.04
C GLU A 27 -1.75 6.28 -17.51
N TYR A 28 -2.29 6.30 -16.29
CA TYR A 28 -2.72 5.09 -15.58
C TYR A 28 -4.13 5.24 -15.02
N VAL A 29 -4.93 4.18 -15.15
CA VAL A 29 -6.28 4.12 -14.58
C VAL A 29 -6.22 3.36 -13.26
N TYR A 30 -6.03 4.10 -12.18
CA TYR A 30 -6.09 3.55 -10.83
C TYR A 30 -7.53 3.49 -10.32
N GLN A 31 -7.84 2.45 -9.56
CA GLN A 31 -9.14 2.23 -8.93
C GLN A 31 -9.00 2.40 -7.42
N LEU A 32 -9.68 3.40 -6.87
CA LEU A 32 -9.70 3.69 -5.45
C LEU A 32 -10.98 3.15 -4.82
N TYR A 33 -10.82 2.29 -3.82
CA TYR A 33 -11.91 1.67 -3.09
C TYR A 33 -11.96 2.21 -1.67
N ARG A 34 -13.04 2.91 -1.34
CA ARG A 34 -13.34 3.30 0.04
C ARG A 34 -13.99 2.12 0.77
N ILE A 35 -13.36 1.67 1.85
CA ILE A 35 -13.88 0.61 2.71
C ILE A 35 -14.59 1.26 3.90
N GLN A 36 -15.83 0.87 4.17
CA GLN A 36 -16.64 1.42 5.25
C GLN A 36 -17.26 0.31 6.08
N ARG A 37 -17.38 0.55 7.39
CA ARG A 37 -18.20 -0.31 8.26
C ARG A 37 -19.67 0.03 8.04
N ILE A 38 -20.46 -1.00 7.75
CA ILE A 38 -21.90 -0.89 7.40
C ILE A 38 -22.66 -0.06 8.45
N TRP A 39 -22.37 -0.28 9.73
CA TRP A 39 -23.12 0.30 10.84
C TRP A 39 -22.69 1.71 11.25
N SER A 40 -21.42 2.09 11.05
CA SER A 40 -20.90 3.37 11.54
C SER A 40 -20.74 4.45 10.46
N ARG A 41 -20.91 4.10 9.17
CA ARG A 41 -20.56 4.94 7.99
C ARG A 41 -19.13 5.50 8.00
N ARG A 42 -18.33 5.23 9.03
CA ARG A 42 -16.94 5.63 9.16
C ARG A 42 -16.12 4.90 8.11
N THR A 43 -15.35 5.67 7.34
CA THR A 43 -14.33 5.13 6.47
C THR A 43 -13.29 4.42 7.32
N PHE A 44 -13.06 3.17 6.98
CA PHE A 44 -12.14 2.28 7.66
C PHE A 44 -10.77 2.29 6.98
N GLY A 45 -10.76 2.40 5.66
CA GLY A 45 -9.54 2.61 4.91
C GLY A 45 -9.80 2.79 3.42
N ILE A 46 -8.74 3.09 2.69
CA ILE A 46 -8.73 3.23 1.24
C ILE A 46 -7.76 2.20 0.68
N LEU A 47 -8.23 1.48 -0.33
CA LEU A 47 -7.48 0.50 -1.10
C LEU A 47 -7.25 1.07 -2.50
N VAL A 48 -6.03 0.96 -3.02
CA VAL A 48 -5.68 1.39 -4.38
C VAL A 48 -5.26 0.19 -5.21
N LEU A 49 -5.96 -0.05 -6.32
CA LEU A 49 -5.65 -1.10 -7.29
C LEU A 49 -5.36 -0.51 -8.67
N ARG A 50 -4.46 -1.15 -9.42
CA ARG A 50 -4.36 -0.99 -10.86
C ARG A 50 -4.70 -2.33 -11.50
N ILE A 51 -5.72 -2.36 -12.36
CA ILE A 51 -6.20 -3.60 -12.97
C ILE A 51 -6.00 -3.50 -14.49
N GLN A 52 -5.28 -4.45 -15.06
CA GLN A 52 -4.96 -4.50 -16.49
C GLN A 52 -5.12 -5.93 -17.01
N GLY A 53 -6.24 -6.18 -17.69
CA GLY A 53 -6.57 -7.52 -18.18
C GLY A 53 -6.68 -8.51 -17.02
N GLU A 54 -5.89 -9.59 -17.10
CA GLU A 54 -5.92 -10.65 -16.09
C GLU A 54 -5.05 -10.36 -14.85
N LEU A 55 -4.34 -9.23 -14.81
CA LEU A 55 -3.44 -8.86 -13.71
C LEU A 55 -3.98 -7.65 -12.94
N ALA A 56 -4.10 -7.80 -11.62
CA ALA A 56 -4.30 -6.72 -10.69
C ALA A 56 -3.02 -6.46 -9.89
N HIS A 57 -2.65 -5.21 -9.71
CA HIS A 57 -1.57 -4.79 -8.83
C HIS A 57 -2.15 -3.99 -7.66
N TRP A 58 -1.89 -4.44 -6.45
CA TRP A 58 -2.26 -3.74 -5.23
C TRP A 58 -1.17 -2.73 -4.88
N LEU A 59 -1.50 -1.44 -5.02
CA LEU A 59 -0.54 -0.35 -4.93
C LEU A 59 -0.44 0.23 -3.52
N ASP A 60 -1.56 0.40 -2.83
CA ASP A 60 -1.54 1.07 -1.53
C ASP A 60 -2.70 0.65 -0.61
N TRP A 61 -2.45 0.74 0.69
CA TRP A 61 -3.41 0.57 1.77
C TRP A 61 -3.28 1.74 2.76
N ILE A 62 -4.37 2.50 2.86
CA ILE A 62 -4.48 3.65 3.75
C ILE A 62 -5.54 3.30 4.79
N GLY A 63 -5.11 2.66 5.86
CA GLY A 63 -5.94 2.26 6.98
C GLY A 63 -5.09 1.67 8.11
N PRO A 64 -5.73 1.10 9.14
CA PRO A 64 -5.00 0.44 10.22
C PRO A 64 -4.16 -0.74 9.68
N PRO A 65 -2.87 -0.86 10.03
CA PRO A 65 -2.00 -1.97 9.60
C PRO A 65 -2.56 -3.35 9.93
N GLU A 66 -3.17 -3.50 11.11
CA GLU A 66 -3.73 -4.76 11.62
C GLU A 66 -4.92 -5.27 10.80
N GLU A 67 -5.48 -4.41 9.96
CA GLU A 67 -6.64 -4.70 9.12
C GLU A 67 -6.27 -4.99 7.66
N ILE A 68 -4.98 -4.99 7.32
CA ILE A 68 -4.51 -5.23 5.95
C ILE A 68 -4.97 -6.60 5.42
N GLY A 69 -5.09 -7.62 6.29
CA GLY A 69 -5.62 -8.92 5.89
C GLY A 69 -7.07 -8.87 5.39
N LEU A 70 -7.92 -8.05 6.01
CA LEU A 70 -9.28 -7.82 5.51
C LEU A 70 -9.26 -7.03 4.19
N ALA A 71 -8.41 -6.01 4.10
CA ALA A 71 -8.22 -5.25 2.87
C ALA A 71 -7.77 -6.15 1.71
N ALA A 72 -6.89 -7.12 1.96
CA ALA A 72 -6.42 -8.10 0.97
C ALA A 72 -7.56 -8.93 0.38
N ARG A 73 -8.46 -9.43 1.24
CA ARG A 73 -9.64 -10.20 0.79
C ARG A 73 -10.59 -9.35 -0.05
N ILE A 74 -10.78 -8.09 0.34
CA ILE A 74 -11.60 -7.14 -0.41
C ILE A 74 -10.94 -6.85 -1.76
N ALA A 75 -9.63 -6.63 -1.79
CA ALA A 75 -8.85 -6.41 -3.00
C ALA A 75 -8.96 -7.58 -3.97
N GLN A 76 -8.75 -8.81 -3.50
CA GLN A 76 -8.91 -10.02 -4.31
C GLN A 76 -10.32 -10.14 -4.90
N THR A 77 -11.35 -9.87 -4.09
CA THR A 77 -12.75 -9.91 -4.55
C THR A 77 -13.01 -8.88 -5.65
N ARG A 78 -12.50 -7.65 -5.49
CA ARG A 78 -12.65 -6.58 -6.49
C ARG A 78 -11.85 -6.86 -7.75
N ALA A 79 -10.63 -7.37 -7.62
CA ALA A 79 -9.79 -7.78 -8.73
C ALA A 79 -10.47 -8.89 -9.56
N ALA A 80 -10.96 -9.94 -8.90
CA ALA A 80 -11.68 -11.03 -9.56
C ALA A 80 -12.97 -10.56 -10.25
N ALA A 81 -13.75 -9.68 -9.62
CA ALA A 81 -14.95 -9.10 -10.22
C ALA A 81 -14.65 -8.25 -11.46
N ALA A 82 -13.45 -7.68 -11.56
CA ALA A 82 -12.97 -6.95 -12.73
C ALA A 82 -12.30 -7.86 -13.79
N GLY A 83 -12.30 -9.18 -13.60
CA GLY A 83 -11.75 -10.15 -14.54
C GLY A 83 -10.27 -10.51 -14.33
N ALA A 84 -9.63 -9.99 -13.27
CA ALA A 84 -8.26 -10.38 -12.95
C ALA A 84 -8.20 -11.81 -12.38
N ARG A 85 -7.20 -12.58 -12.81
CA ARG A 85 -6.90 -13.92 -12.30
C ARG A 85 -5.76 -13.93 -11.28
N THR A 86 -4.86 -12.95 -11.40
CA THR A 86 -3.69 -12.83 -10.56
C THR A 86 -3.67 -11.45 -9.90
N MET A 87 -3.32 -11.42 -8.61
CA MET A 87 -3.06 -10.18 -7.90
C MET A 87 -1.62 -10.18 -7.39
N THR A 88 -0.87 -9.13 -7.70
CA THR A 88 0.50 -8.91 -7.22
C THR A 88 0.58 -7.70 -6.31
N LEU A 89 1.60 -7.68 -5.47
CA LEU A 89 1.90 -6.61 -4.53
C LEU A 89 3.41 -6.52 -4.41
N TRP A 90 3.94 -5.30 -4.46
CA TRP A 90 5.28 -5.01 -3.95
C TRP A 90 5.16 -4.44 -2.55
N ALA A 91 5.90 -5.02 -1.60
CA ALA A 91 5.73 -4.72 -0.20
C ALA A 91 7.05 -4.83 0.56
N SER A 92 7.20 -3.95 1.54
CA SER A 92 8.20 -4.06 2.61
C SER A 92 7.95 -5.29 3.50
N ALA A 93 8.99 -5.72 4.23
CA ALA A 93 8.90 -6.84 5.17
C ALA A 93 7.79 -6.64 6.24
N ALA A 94 7.58 -5.41 6.73
CA ALA A 94 6.54 -5.13 7.73
C ALA A 94 5.11 -5.34 7.18
N VAL A 95 4.90 -5.04 5.90
CA VAL A 95 3.63 -5.29 5.21
C VAL A 95 3.43 -6.79 5.00
N CYS A 96 4.46 -7.52 4.59
CA CYS A 96 4.42 -8.99 4.46
C CYS A 96 4.13 -9.68 5.80
N GLU A 97 4.77 -9.24 6.89
CA GLU A 97 4.53 -9.69 8.27
C GLU A 97 3.06 -9.46 8.65
N SER A 98 2.52 -8.26 8.40
CA SER A 98 1.14 -7.91 8.72
C SER A 98 0.10 -8.67 7.88
N LEU A 99 0.47 -9.09 6.66
CA LEU A 99 -0.35 -9.95 5.81
C LEU A 99 -0.24 -11.44 6.17
N GLY A 100 0.70 -11.84 7.02
CA GLY A 100 0.98 -13.24 7.33
C GLY A 100 1.59 -14.01 6.15
N ILE A 101 2.32 -13.33 5.26
CA ILE A 101 3.00 -13.96 4.12
C ILE A 101 4.35 -14.51 4.59
N CYS A 102 4.45 -15.84 4.71
CA CYS A 102 5.66 -16.51 5.21
C CYS A 102 6.75 -16.76 4.16
N SER A 103 6.43 -16.66 2.87
CA SER A 103 7.38 -16.95 1.78
C SER A 103 7.10 -16.08 0.54
N PRO A 104 7.34 -14.76 0.63
CA PRO A 104 7.24 -13.89 -0.53
C PRO A 104 8.36 -14.21 -1.54
N GLU A 105 8.10 -13.95 -2.82
CA GLU A 105 9.19 -13.89 -3.80
C GLU A 105 10.03 -12.64 -3.53
N GLU A 106 11.31 -12.84 -3.20
CA GLU A 106 12.22 -11.73 -2.95
C GLU A 106 12.89 -11.30 -4.26
N SER A 107 12.63 -10.06 -4.66
CA SER A 107 13.32 -9.42 -5.77
C SER A 107 13.48 -7.93 -5.49
N THR A 108 14.55 -7.33 -6.02
CA THR A 108 14.72 -5.87 -5.96
C THR A 108 13.83 -5.23 -7.03
N VAL A 109 12.74 -4.60 -6.58
CA VAL A 109 11.75 -3.96 -7.48
C VAL A 109 11.91 -2.44 -7.56
N ALA A 110 12.48 -1.81 -6.54
CA ALA A 110 12.77 -0.37 -6.50
C ALA A 110 13.83 -0.05 -5.43
N TRP A 111 14.52 1.09 -5.62
CA TRP A 111 15.36 1.71 -4.61
C TRP A 111 14.65 2.96 -4.08
N VAL A 112 14.55 3.09 -2.76
CA VAL A 112 13.94 4.26 -2.10
C VAL A 112 15.03 5.03 -1.37
N GLY A 113 15.24 6.28 -1.77
CA GLY A 113 16.14 7.20 -1.07
C GLY A 113 15.44 7.82 0.14
N ILE A 114 16.00 7.65 1.33
CA ILE A 114 15.52 8.35 2.53
C ILE A 114 16.45 9.55 2.77
N PRO A 115 15.96 10.79 2.62
CA PRO A 115 16.76 11.95 2.99
C PRO A 115 16.94 11.97 4.52
N CYS A 116 18.14 11.67 4.97
CA CYS A 116 18.53 11.81 6.37
C CYS A 116 19.00 13.25 6.60
N ALA A 117 18.30 13.99 7.47
CA ALA A 117 18.86 15.22 8.03
C ALA A 117 20.20 14.90 8.74
N SER A 118 21.12 15.86 8.79
CA SER A 118 22.54 15.66 9.21
C SER A 118 22.79 14.96 10.56
N THR A 119 21.77 14.78 11.38
CA THR A 119 21.84 14.14 12.70
C THR A 119 21.37 12.68 12.70
N LEU A 120 20.80 12.18 11.60
CA LEU A 120 20.38 10.80 11.44
C LEU A 120 21.47 10.02 10.73
N LEU A 121 21.88 8.90 11.32
CA LEU A 121 22.78 7.96 10.66
C LEU A 121 21.99 7.10 9.68
N GLU A 122 22.66 6.58 8.65
CA GLU A 122 22.05 5.67 7.68
C GLU A 122 21.42 4.44 8.37
N GLU A 123 22.07 3.93 9.43
CA GLU A 123 21.55 2.82 10.23
C GLU A 123 20.22 3.14 10.92
N ASP A 124 19.96 4.39 11.27
CA ASP A 124 18.68 4.80 11.85
C ASP A 124 17.54 4.70 10.83
N GLY A 125 17.86 4.93 9.55
CA GLY A 125 16.93 4.73 8.44
C GLY A 125 16.67 3.25 8.19
N ILE A 126 17.72 2.42 8.17
CA ILE A 126 17.62 0.98 7.87
C ILE A 126 16.90 0.21 8.98
N ARG A 127 17.14 0.55 10.26
CA ARG A 127 16.54 -0.17 11.41
C ARG A 127 15.04 0.09 11.58
N ARG A 128 14.48 1.11 10.92
CA ARG A 128 13.05 1.41 11.01
C ARG A 128 12.23 0.34 10.28
N LYS A 129 11.11 -0.07 10.89
CA LYS A 129 10.09 -0.87 10.22
C LYS A 129 9.28 0.01 9.28
N TRP A 130 9.66 0.04 8.01
CA TRP A 130 8.95 0.83 7.01
C TRP A 130 7.68 0.15 6.51
N TRP A 131 6.62 0.94 6.38
CA TRP A 131 5.38 0.56 5.70
C TRP A 131 5.42 1.08 4.27
N TRP A 132 6.00 0.28 3.39
CA TRP A 132 6.06 0.55 1.96
C TRP A 132 5.28 -0.48 1.14
N MET A 133 4.59 0.03 0.12
CA MET A 133 3.91 -0.72 -0.92
C MET A 133 4.27 -0.15 -2.30
N GLY A 134 3.87 -0.81 -3.39
CA GLY A 134 4.23 -0.40 -4.76
C GLY A 134 3.90 1.07 -5.08
N GLY A 135 2.85 1.63 -4.48
CA GLY A 135 2.46 3.03 -4.61
C GLY A 135 3.49 4.05 -4.12
N ASP A 136 4.44 3.64 -3.27
CA ASP A 136 5.55 4.48 -2.81
C ASP A 136 6.68 4.62 -3.84
N THR A 137 6.61 3.89 -4.95
CA THR A 137 7.60 3.94 -6.04
C THR A 137 7.05 4.72 -7.23
N ASP A 138 7.88 5.42 -8.01
CA ASP A 138 7.43 6.13 -9.23
C ASP A 138 7.37 5.24 -10.49
N PHE A 139 7.67 3.96 -10.36
CA PHE A 139 7.86 3.04 -11.49
C PHE A 139 6.58 2.29 -11.91
N LEU A 140 5.42 2.64 -11.33
CA LEU A 140 4.13 1.94 -11.45
C LEU A 140 2.95 2.86 -11.72
#